data_AF-A0A7W0XKV8-F1
#
_entry.id   AF-A0A7W0XKV8-F1
#
_cell.length_a   1.000
_cell.length_b   1.000
_cell.length_c   1.000
_cell.angle_alpha   90.00
_cell.angle_beta   90.00
_cell.angle_gamma   90.00
#
_symmetry.space_group_name_H-M   'P 1'
#
loop_
_entity.id
_entity.type
_entity.pdbx_description
1 polymer ?
#
loop_
_entity_poly.entity_id
_entity_poly.type
_entity_poly.pdbx_seq_one_letter_code
_entity_poly.pdbx_strand_id
1 'polypeptide(L)'
;MALSETDRTPGFEAGERALERLKEREEILQICYWYQGEGLGAAFTPQSVMPFLQAGPTRVAETFDLLVEDGDLQRGERGYEFTPEGKRKAARMFVETFTDFQQPGHGECQDGCCDGDEPCEHNHAHGGHAHPHQHGSAG
;
A
#
# COMPACT_ATOMS: atom_id res chain seq x y z
N MET A 1 -17.72 -24.90 -32.68
CA MET A 1 -18.16 -25.53 -31.43
C MET A 1 -17.49 -24.78 -30.30
N ALA A 2 -18.26 -23.98 -29.55
CA ALA A 2 -17.78 -23.33 -28.33
C ALA A 2 -17.54 -24.41 -27.28
N LEU A 3 -16.39 -24.35 -26.59
CA LEU A 3 -16.14 -25.19 -25.43
C LEU A 3 -17.15 -24.80 -24.36
N SER A 4 -17.97 -25.76 -23.92
CA SER A 4 -18.97 -25.55 -22.86
C SER A 4 -18.28 -25.27 -21.53
N GLU A 5 -18.72 -24.22 -20.84
CA GLU A 5 -18.15 -23.64 -19.63
C GLU A 5 -18.32 -24.50 -18.35
N THR A 6 -18.45 -25.83 -18.43
CA THR A 6 -18.98 -26.64 -17.30
C THR A 6 -18.11 -27.80 -16.80
N ASP A 7 -16.79 -27.79 -17.01
CA ASP A 7 -15.88 -28.74 -16.34
C ASP A 7 -14.80 -28.04 -15.51
N ARG A 8 -15.23 -27.27 -14.51
CA ARG A 8 -14.34 -26.84 -13.41
C ARG A 8 -14.14 -28.01 -12.47
N THR A 9 -12.94 -28.59 -12.46
CA THR A 9 -12.57 -29.65 -11.52
C THR A 9 -12.58 -29.11 -10.09
N PRO A 10 -13.06 -29.88 -9.08
CA PRO A 10 -13.22 -29.41 -7.70
C PRO A 10 -11.91 -28.97 -7.04
N GLY A 11 -10.76 -29.47 -7.51
CA GLY A 11 -9.43 -29.03 -7.06
C GLY A 11 -9.07 -27.61 -7.51
N PHE A 12 -9.47 -27.21 -8.71
CA PHE A 12 -9.21 -25.87 -9.24
C PHE A 12 -10.05 -24.82 -8.49
N GLU A 13 -11.34 -25.11 -8.28
CA GLU A 13 -12.26 -24.29 -7.47
C GLU A 13 -11.77 -24.08 -6.03
N ALA A 14 -11.18 -25.10 -5.42
CA ALA A 14 -10.59 -24.99 -4.09
C ALA A 14 -9.35 -24.08 -4.09
N GLY A 15 -8.52 -24.18 -5.14
CA GLY A 15 -7.37 -23.30 -5.36
C GLY A 15 -7.77 -21.84 -5.55
N GLU A 16 -8.78 -21.56 -6.39
CA GLU A 16 -9.31 -20.20 -6.61
C GLU A 16 -9.78 -19.58 -5.29
N ARG A 17 -10.58 -20.31 -4.49
CA ARG A 17 -11.03 -19.82 -3.18
C ARG A 17 -9.88 -19.59 -2.20
N ALA A 18 -8.82 -20.41 -2.26
CA ALA A 18 -7.64 -20.21 -1.41
C ALA A 18 -6.88 -18.95 -1.81
N LEU A 19 -6.72 -18.71 -3.11
CA LEU A 19 -6.09 -17.50 -3.64
C LEU A 19 -6.89 -16.24 -3.29
N GLU A 20 -8.21 -16.28 -3.45
CA GLU A 20 -9.10 -15.19 -3.04
C GLU A 20 -8.91 -14.83 -1.56
N ARG A 21 -8.88 -15.84 -0.68
CA ARG A 21 -8.68 -15.62 0.76
C ARG A 21 -7.31 -15.02 1.09
N LEU A 22 -6.26 -15.44 0.39
CA LEU A 22 -4.93 -14.84 0.55
C LEU A 22 -4.95 -13.37 0.13
N LYS A 23 -5.54 -13.09 -1.04
CA LYS A 23 -5.69 -11.72 -1.55
C LYS A 23 -6.48 -10.83 -0.58
N GLU A 24 -7.60 -11.32 -0.05
CA GLU A 24 -8.43 -10.58 0.90
C GLU A 24 -7.68 -10.23 2.20
N ARG A 25 -6.90 -11.18 2.73
CA ARG A 25 -6.05 -10.93 3.91
C ARG A 25 -5.03 -9.83 3.64
N GLU A 26 -4.38 -9.87 2.48
CA GLU A 26 -3.39 -8.87 2.08
C GLU A 26 -4.02 -7.49 1.85
N GLU A 27 -5.16 -7.42 1.16
CA GLU A 27 -5.91 -6.17 0.93
C GLU A 27 -6.33 -5.53 2.25
N ILE A 28 -6.90 -6.32 3.18
CA ILE A 28 -7.33 -5.81 4.49
C ILE A 28 -6.15 -5.26 5.28
N LEU A 29 -5.00 -5.96 5.33
CA LEU A 29 -3.82 -5.47 6.04
C LEU A 29 -3.28 -4.17 5.44
N GLN A 30 -3.22 -4.07 4.10
CA GLN A 30 -2.77 -2.86 3.42
C GLN A 30 -3.72 -1.68 3.65
N ILE A 31 -5.04 -1.91 3.61
CA ILE A 31 -6.04 -0.86 3.90
C ILE A 31 -5.94 -0.41 5.35
N CYS A 32 -5.75 -1.31 6.32
CA CYS A 32 -5.56 -0.92 7.72
C CYS A 32 -4.30 -0.07 7.92
N TYR A 33 -3.22 -0.40 7.20
CA TYR A 33 -1.98 0.35 7.25
C TYR A 33 -2.15 1.76 6.68
N TRP A 34 -2.77 1.87 5.51
CA TRP A 34 -3.13 3.15 4.90
C TRP A 34 -4.06 3.97 5.81
N TYR A 35 -5.13 3.36 6.32
CA TYR A 35 -6.10 3.99 7.22
C TYR A 35 -5.44 4.63 8.44
N GLN A 36 -4.46 3.93 9.05
CA GLN A 36 -3.68 4.48 10.14
C GLN A 36 -2.73 5.60 9.69
N GLY A 37 -2.13 5.48 8.51
CA GLY A 37 -1.25 6.50 7.92
C GLY A 37 -1.96 7.82 7.61
N GLU A 38 -3.23 7.76 7.18
CA GLU A 38 -4.10 8.92 6.96
C GLU A 38 -4.59 9.58 8.27
N GLY A 39 -4.30 8.97 9.43
CA GLY A 39 -4.75 9.49 10.72
C GLY A 39 -6.24 9.22 11.03
N LEU A 40 -6.88 8.27 10.34
CA LEU A 40 -8.29 7.91 10.57
C LEU A 40 -8.50 7.10 11.85
N GLY A 41 -7.42 6.53 12.41
CA GLY A 41 -7.43 5.84 13.69
C GLY A 41 -6.36 4.76 13.78
N ALA A 42 -6.04 4.35 15.00
CA ALA A 42 -5.14 3.22 15.27
C ALA A 42 -5.91 1.91 15.55
N ALA A 43 -7.24 1.99 15.72
CA ALA A 43 -8.13 0.85 15.90
C ALA A 43 -9.05 0.72 14.69
N PHE A 44 -9.20 -0.49 14.19
CA PHE A 44 -9.93 -0.84 12.99
C PHE A 44 -11.18 -1.63 13.34
N THR A 45 -12.23 -1.45 12.54
CA THR A 45 -13.40 -2.33 12.56
C THR A 45 -13.65 -2.86 11.15
N PRO A 46 -14.22 -4.07 10.98
CA PRO A 46 -14.63 -4.55 9.66
C PRO A 46 -15.44 -3.51 8.89
N GLN A 47 -16.36 -2.82 9.57
CA GLN A 47 -17.21 -1.77 9.01
C GLN A 47 -16.42 -0.57 8.52
N SER A 48 -15.38 -0.13 9.24
CA SER A 48 -14.56 1.03 8.86
C SER A 48 -13.76 0.83 7.57
N VAL A 49 -13.39 -0.42 7.26
CA VAL A 49 -12.57 -0.75 6.07
C VAL A 49 -13.41 -1.25 4.90
N MET A 50 -14.65 -1.66 5.15
CA MET A 50 -15.60 -2.16 4.14
C MET A 50 -15.71 -1.27 2.88
N PRO A 51 -15.76 0.07 2.97
CA PRO A 51 -15.91 0.92 1.79
C PRO A 51 -14.77 0.81 0.78
N PHE A 52 -13.63 0.27 1.19
CA PHE A 52 -12.42 0.11 0.37
C PHE A 52 -12.25 -1.31 -0.17
N LEU A 53 -13.17 -2.23 0.16
CA LEU A 53 -13.06 -3.66 -0.14
C LEU A 53 -14.15 -4.09 -1.13
N GLN A 54 -13.83 -5.10 -1.94
CA GLN A 54 -14.80 -5.78 -2.82
C GLN A 54 -15.47 -6.99 -2.12
N ALA A 55 -15.04 -7.30 -0.90
CA ALA A 55 -15.53 -8.44 -0.11
C ALA A 55 -16.80 -8.09 0.69
N GLY A 56 -17.65 -9.10 0.91
CA GLY A 56 -18.90 -8.95 1.68
C GLY A 56 -18.67 -8.86 3.19
N PRO A 57 -19.63 -8.32 3.97
CA PRO A 57 -19.45 -8.01 5.38
C PRO A 57 -19.00 -9.18 6.26
N THR A 58 -19.61 -10.35 6.07
CA THR A 58 -19.26 -11.57 6.80
C THR A 58 -17.83 -12.00 6.51
N ARG A 59 -17.41 -11.97 5.24
CA ARG A 59 -16.06 -12.39 4.82
C ARG A 59 -14.99 -11.49 5.41
N VAL A 60 -15.24 -10.18 5.44
CA VAL A 60 -14.33 -9.21 6.06
C VAL A 60 -14.22 -9.48 7.56
N ALA A 61 -15.33 -9.66 8.27
CA ALA A 61 -15.31 -9.96 9.70
C ALA A 61 -14.54 -11.26 10.01
N GLU A 62 -14.80 -12.33 9.28
CA GLU A 62 -14.06 -13.60 9.40
C GLU A 62 -12.56 -13.41 9.11
N THR A 63 -12.22 -12.56 8.15
CA THR A 63 -10.80 -12.30 7.82
C THR A 63 -10.10 -11.54 8.94
N PHE A 64 -10.76 -10.60 9.61
CA PHE A 64 -10.20 -9.95 10.80
C PHE A 64 -9.90 -10.95 11.92
N ASP A 65 -10.80 -11.92 12.14
CA ASP A 65 -10.59 -12.97 13.14
C ASP A 65 -9.37 -13.84 12.77
N LEU A 66 -9.25 -14.23 11.50
CA LEU A 66 -8.09 -14.98 11.00
C LEU A 66 -6.79 -14.18 11.12
N LEU A 67 -6.81 -12.87 10.89
CA LEU A 67 -5.63 -12.01 11.08
C LEU A 67 -5.21 -11.88 12.55
N VAL A 68 -6.15 -12.03 13.49
CA VAL A 68 -5.82 -12.16 14.92
C VAL A 68 -5.20 -13.52 15.22
N GLU A 69 -5.75 -14.59 14.67
CA GLU A 69 -5.17 -15.94 14.81
C GLU A 69 -3.76 -16.03 14.23
N ASP A 70 -3.52 -15.38 13.09
CA ASP A 70 -2.22 -15.31 12.41
C ASP A 70 -1.23 -14.36 13.13
N GLY A 71 -1.67 -13.62 14.15
CA GLY A 71 -0.85 -12.71 14.95
C GLY A 71 -0.51 -11.38 14.26
N ASP A 72 -1.19 -11.03 13.16
CA ASP A 72 -1.03 -9.75 12.47
C ASP A 72 -1.84 -8.63 13.15
N LEU A 73 -2.99 -8.98 13.71
CA LEU A 73 -3.84 -8.08 14.49
C LEU A 73 -4.03 -8.60 15.91
N GLN A 74 -4.48 -7.72 16.79
CA GLN A 74 -4.94 -8.06 18.14
C GLN A 74 -6.27 -7.37 18.42
N ARG A 75 -7.10 -7.97 19.28
CA ARG A 75 -8.34 -7.34 19.76
C ARG A 75 -7.99 -6.28 20.80
N GLY A 76 -8.48 -5.07 20.61
CA GLY A 76 -8.45 -3.97 21.57
C GLY A 76 -9.86 -3.60 22.04
N GLU A 77 -9.96 -2.56 22.88
CA GLU A 77 -11.26 -2.13 23.45
C GLU A 77 -12.22 -1.55 22.39
N ARG A 78 -11.68 -0.96 21.32
CA ARG A 78 -12.44 -0.22 20.30
C ARG A 78 -12.48 -0.93 18.93
N GLY A 79 -11.95 -2.14 18.84
CA GLY A 79 -11.83 -2.87 17.59
C GLY A 79 -10.55 -3.71 17.55
N TYR A 80 -9.88 -3.70 16.40
CA TYR A 80 -8.63 -4.42 16.17
C TYR A 80 -7.48 -3.44 16.03
N GLU A 81 -6.30 -3.83 16.47
CA GLU A 81 -5.08 -3.01 16.36
C GLU A 81 -3.98 -3.88 15.75
N PHE A 82 -2.99 -3.26 15.11
CA PHE A 82 -1.83 -4.02 14.64
C PHE A 82 -1.01 -4.56 15.80
N THR A 83 -0.51 -5.78 15.65
CA THR A 83 0.69 -6.19 16.38
C THR A 83 1.92 -5.50 15.76
N PRO A 84 3.05 -5.40 16.48
CA PRO A 84 4.28 -4.86 15.89
C PRO A 84 4.72 -5.60 14.62
N GLU A 85 4.56 -6.92 14.60
CA GLU A 85 4.86 -7.80 13.48
C GLU A 85 3.91 -7.56 12.30
N GLY A 86 2.61 -7.53 12.56
CA GLY A 86 1.58 -7.28 11.54
C GLY A 86 1.72 -5.90 10.91
N LYS A 87 2.04 -4.87 11.71
CA LYS A 87 2.29 -3.52 11.16
C LYS A 87 3.48 -3.52 10.20
N ARG A 88 4.57 -4.20 10.57
CA ARG A 88 5.77 -4.30 9.73
C ARG A 88 5.49 -5.06 8.44
N LYS A 89 4.71 -6.14 8.52
CA LYS A 89 4.26 -6.94 7.36
C LYS A 89 3.42 -6.08 6.43
N ALA A 90 2.41 -5.39 6.96
CA ALA A 90 1.52 -4.52 6.19
C ALA A 90 2.28 -3.36 5.52
N ALA A 91 3.21 -2.72 6.24
CA ALA A 91 4.07 -1.67 5.69
C ALA A 91 4.88 -2.15 4.47
N ARG A 92 5.47 -3.34 4.55
CA ARG A 92 6.24 -3.92 3.45
C ARG A 92 5.35 -4.17 2.23
N MET A 93 4.21 -4.83 2.42
CA MET A 93 3.27 -5.10 1.32
C MET A 93 2.75 -3.81 0.68
N PHE A 94 2.47 -2.80 1.51
CA PHE A 94 2.01 -1.50 1.03
C PHE A 94 3.08 -0.81 0.18
N VAL A 95 4.34 -0.78 0.62
CA VAL A 95 5.46 -0.26 -0.18
C VAL A 95 5.60 -1.04 -1.49
N GLU A 96 5.61 -2.38 -1.43
CA GLU A 96 5.74 -3.23 -2.63
C GLU A 96 4.61 -3.00 -3.66
N THR A 97 3.39 -2.69 -3.19
CA THR A 97 2.21 -2.51 -4.05
C THR A 97 2.02 -1.06 -4.51
N PHE A 98 2.39 -0.07 -3.69
CA PHE A 98 2.06 1.34 -3.90
C PHE A 98 3.26 2.26 -4.14
N THR A 99 4.51 1.78 -4.12
CA THR A 99 5.68 2.65 -4.37
C THR A 99 5.60 3.32 -5.74
N ASP A 100 5.14 2.59 -6.76
CA ASP A 100 5.03 3.11 -8.13
C ASP A 100 3.91 4.14 -8.29
N PHE A 101 2.89 4.11 -7.42
CA PHE A 101 1.79 5.08 -7.40
C PHE A 101 2.09 6.33 -6.57
N GLN A 102 3.15 6.30 -5.75
CA GLN A 102 3.60 7.41 -4.92
C GLN A 102 4.77 8.19 -5.54
N GLN A 103 5.36 7.69 -6.62
CA GLN A 103 6.33 8.47 -7.38
C GLN A 103 5.60 9.60 -8.11
N PRO A 104 6.12 10.84 -8.07
CA PRO A 104 5.62 11.88 -8.95
C PRO A 104 5.72 11.37 -10.40
N GLY A 105 4.63 11.48 -11.16
CA GLY A 105 4.69 11.26 -12.61
C GLY A 105 5.77 12.19 -13.17
N HIS A 106 6.54 11.75 -14.17
CA HIS A 106 7.61 12.55 -14.77
C HIS A 106 7.11 13.98 -15.09
N GLY A 107 7.41 14.95 -14.20
CA GLY A 107 6.96 16.34 -14.29
C GLY A 107 6.17 16.91 -13.10
N GLU A 108 5.75 16.12 -12.11
CA GLU A 108 5.05 16.65 -10.93
C GLU A 108 6.06 17.11 -9.86
N CYS A 109 6.17 18.43 -9.71
CA CYS A 109 6.95 19.08 -8.67
C CYS A 109 6.32 18.81 -7.29
N GLN A 110 7.11 18.32 -6.33
CA GLN A 110 6.67 18.24 -4.93
C GLN A 110 6.62 19.64 -4.29
N ASP A 111 5.85 19.79 -3.23
CA ASP A 111 5.80 21.02 -2.43
C ASP A 111 7.23 21.37 -1.96
N GLY A 112 7.73 22.56 -2.32
CA GLY A 112 9.13 22.99 -2.11
C GLY A 112 10.08 22.79 -3.31
N CYS A 113 9.62 22.28 -4.46
CA CYS A 113 10.43 22.22 -5.68
C CYS A 113 10.61 23.59 -6.37
N CYS A 114 9.75 24.55 -6.03
CA CYS A 114 9.82 25.93 -6.53
C CYS A 114 9.97 26.92 -5.36
N ASP A 115 11.05 26.79 -4.59
CA ASP A 115 11.47 27.84 -3.65
C ASP A 115 12.25 28.92 -4.40
N GLY A 116 11.53 29.80 -5.10
CA GLY A 116 12.09 31.00 -5.70
C GLY A 116 11.19 31.60 -6.77
N ASP A 117 11.08 32.93 -6.77
CA ASP A 117 10.42 33.76 -7.80
C ASP A 117 11.14 33.70 -9.18
N GLU A 118 11.71 32.56 -9.56
CA GLU A 118 12.34 32.37 -10.85
C GLU A 118 11.41 31.53 -11.74
N PRO A 119 10.98 32.04 -12.91
CA PRO A 119 10.15 31.26 -13.81
C PRO A 119 10.94 30.03 -14.28
N CYS A 120 10.31 28.85 -14.17
CA CYS A 120 10.86 27.59 -14.64
C CYS A 120 10.95 27.57 -16.18
N GLU A 121 12.01 28.16 -16.72
CA GLU A 121 12.35 28.06 -18.13
C GLU A 121 12.82 26.63 -18.42
N HIS A 122 11.95 25.88 -19.09
CA HIS A 122 12.33 24.63 -19.75
C HIS A 122 13.43 24.92 -20.76
N ASN A 123 14.67 24.55 -20.46
CA ASN A 123 15.68 24.39 -21.49
C ASN A 123 16.38 23.05 -21.35
N HIS A 124 15.84 22.06 -22.05
CA HIS A 124 16.57 20.83 -22.34
C HIS A 124 17.73 21.13 -23.29
N ALA A 125 18.90 20.72 -22.84
CA ALA A 125 20.10 20.40 -23.59
C ALA A 125 20.93 21.59 -24.11
N HIS A 126 22.15 21.72 -23.60
CA HIS A 126 23.37 21.28 -24.30
C HIS A 126 24.60 21.98 -23.70
N GLY A 127 25.71 21.24 -23.59
CA GLY A 127 27.05 21.83 -23.51
C GLY A 127 27.62 21.86 -22.10
N GLY A 128 28.47 20.88 -21.81
CA GLY A 128 29.15 20.77 -20.54
C GLY A 128 30.22 21.84 -20.32
N HIS A 129 30.58 22.04 -19.06
CA HIS A 129 31.93 22.44 -18.67
C HIS A 129 32.18 21.92 -17.25
N ALA A 130 33.18 21.05 -17.12
CA ALA A 130 33.71 20.61 -15.84
C ALA A 130 34.42 21.77 -15.15
N HIS A 131 34.25 21.92 -13.83
CA HIS A 131 35.20 22.65 -12.99
C HIS A 131 35.43 21.96 -11.63
N PRO A 132 36.66 22.03 -11.10
CA PRO A 132 37.21 21.09 -10.13
C PRO A 132 36.94 21.48 -8.66
N HIS A 133 37.06 20.47 -7.79
CA HIS A 133 37.26 20.63 -6.34
C HIS A 133 38.37 21.62 -6.02
N GLN A 134 38.13 22.60 -5.13
CA GLN A 134 39.07 23.02 -4.07
C GLN A 134 38.32 23.57 -2.84
N HIS A 135 38.45 22.85 -1.73
CA HIS A 135 38.30 23.34 -0.35
C HIS A 135 39.68 23.83 0.12
N GLY A 136 39.75 24.98 0.80
CA GLY A 136 40.97 25.41 1.46
C GLY A 136 40.82 26.71 2.24
N SER A 137 40.60 26.60 3.55
CA SER A 137 40.63 27.68 4.53
C SER A 137 42.07 28.10 4.86
N ALA A 138 42.27 29.38 5.22
CA ALA A 138 43.06 29.89 6.36
C ALA A 138 43.61 31.30 6.07
N GLY A 139 43.49 32.20 7.06
CA GLY A 139 44.10 33.52 7.07
C GLY A 139 43.25 34.55 7.80
#